data_AF-A0AAU6TNJ4-F1
#
_entry.id   AF-A0AAU6TNJ4-F1
#
_cell.length_a   1.000
_cell.length_b   1.000
_cell.length_c   1.000
_cell.angle_alpha   90.00
_cell.angle_beta   90.00
_cell.angle_gamma   90.00
#
_symmetry.space_group_name_H-M   'P 1'
#
loop_
_entity.id
_entity.type
_entity.pdbx_description
1 polymer ?
#
loop_
_entity_poly.entity_id
_entity_poly.type
_entity_poly.pdbx_seq_one_letter_code
_entity_poly.pdbx_strand_id
1 'polypeptide(L)'
;MTNNDNSGVLIYSSYDEYCKENNLPLPKRIEFDRSKVNQQELKVLKSYFISLCTDLTLYSEFFTVQESVDVLNEFNSLVFSRIQRAYLEKLCLSLACLFDPAETRKNKNLSLSRIIKQCNCPELDAKFNELNELYISTGIKNWRQKLLAHNDLRTLMGTKPLKLKFEYDDIENIMELIQEIVDDISYPTVSTDIKVVLPRDQDCGTFIYKLQCVLNNKA
;
A
#
# COMPACT_ATOMS: atom_id res chain seq x y z
N MET A 1 28.18 -20.72 -21.04
CA MET A 1 28.76 -20.48 -22.39
C MET A 1 28.47 -19.04 -22.73
N THR A 2 29.46 -18.17 -22.56
CA THR A 2 29.40 -16.75 -22.91
C THR A 2 29.55 -16.62 -24.42
N ASN A 3 28.53 -16.13 -25.12
CA ASN A 3 28.65 -15.76 -26.53
C ASN A 3 29.30 -14.39 -26.60
N ASN A 4 30.55 -14.37 -27.09
CA ASN A 4 31.29 -13.13 -27.36
C ASN A 4 30.81 -12.57 -28.70
N ASP A 5 29.89 -11.60 -28.66
CA ASP A 5 29.62 -10.75 -29.82
C ASP A 5 30.67 -9.61 -29.82
N ASN A 6 31.26 -9.36 -30.99
CA ASN A 6 32.48 -8.57 -31.21
C ASN A 6 32.32 -7.03 -31.00
N SER A 7 31.46 -6.62 -30.07
CA SER A 7 31.15 -5.22 -29.75
C SER A 7 31.52 -4.80 -28.33
N GLY A 8 32.32 -5.59 -27.59
CA GLY A 8 32.77 -5.23 -26.24
C GLY A 8 31.64 -5.03 -25.21
N VAL A 9 30.39 -5.29 -25.57
CA VAL A 9 29.24 -5.23 -24.67
C VAL A 9 29.16 -6.55 -23.93
N LEU A 10 29.54 -6.53 -22.65
CA LEU A 10 29.33 -7.66 -21.75
C LEU A 10 27.84 -7.76 -21.42
N ILE A 11 27.23 -8.90 -21.78
CA ILE A 11 25.85 -9.22 -21.41
C ILE A 11 25.91 -10.20 -20.24
N TYR A 12 25.31 -9.81 -19.12
CA TYR A 12 25.23 -10.63 -17.91
C TYR A 12 23.87 -11.32 -17.85
N SER A 13 23.84 -12.58 -17.45
CA SER A 13 22.61 -13.38 -17.31
C SER A 13 21.77 -12.98 -16.10
N SER A 14 22.35 -12.24 -15.16
CA SER A 14 21.68 -11.71 -13.98
C SER A 14 22.42 -10.50 -13.40
N TYR A 15 21.71 -9.70 -12.59
CA TYR A 15 22.34 -8.62 -11.82
C TYR A 15 23.38 -9.15 -10.82
N ASP A 16 23.19 -10.35 -10.28
CA ASP A 16 24.16 -10.98 -9.38
C ASP A 16 25.47 -11.33 -10.10
N GLU A 17 25.37 -11.80 -11.35
CA GLU A 17 26.54 -12.03 -12.20
C GLU A 17 27.23 -10.70 -12.56
N TYR A 18 26.44 -9.66 -12.90
CA TYR A 18 26.98 -8.31 -13.10
C TYR A 18 27.76 -7.81 -11.87
N CYS A 19 27.19 -7.92 -10.67
CA CYS A 19 27.86 -7.50 -9.44
C CYS A 19 29.15 -8.29 -9.20
N LYS A 20 29.13 -9.62 -9.36
CA LYS A 20 30.31 -10.48 -9.16
C LYS A 20 31.43 -10.14 -10.13
N GLU A 21 31.14 -10.01 -11.42
CA GLU A 21 32.12 -9.70 -12.45
C GLU A 21 32.71 -8.29 -12.32
N ASN A 22 31.95 -7.35 -11.72
CA ASN A 22 32.39 -5.97 -11.51
C ASN A 22 32.90 -5.72 -10.07
N ASN A 23 33.06 -6.74 -9.23
CA ASN A 23 33.44 -6.62 -7.82
C ASN A 23 32.54 -5.63 -7.02
N LEU A 24 31.26 -5.55 -7.38
CA LEU A 24 30.27 -4.73 -6.68
C LEU A 24 29.63 -5.56 -5.55
N PRO A 25 29.29 -4.93 -4.41
CA PRO A 25 28.53 -5.60 -3.37
C PRO A 25 27.16 -6.02 -3.93
N LEU A 26 26.74 -7.24 -3.61
CA LEU A 26 25.36 -7.66 -3.89
C LEU A 26 24.40 -6.78 -3.08
N PRO A 27 23.21 -6.46 -3.62
CA PRO A 27 22.17 -5.80 -2.85
C PRO A 27 21.90 -6.60 -1.57
N LYS A 28 21.73 -5.88 -0.46
CA LYS A 28 21.32 -6.50 0.80
C LYS A 28 19.94 -7.12 0.59
N ARG A 29 19.83 -8.44 0.78
CA ARG A 29 18.59 -9.21 0.66
C ARG A 29 18.32 -9.90 1.99
N ILE A 30 17.08 -9.88 2.42
CA ILE A 30 16.69 -10.63 3.62
C ILE A 30 16.73 -12.14 3.30
N GLU A 31 17.57 -12.85 4.03
CA GLU A 31 17.73 -14.30 3.91
C GLU A 31 16.93 -15.05 4.99
N PHE A 32 16.03 -15.92 4.54
CA PHE A 32 15.31 -16.86 5.40
C PHE A 32 14.76 -18.04 4.57
N ASP A 33 14.32 -19.09 5.26
CA ASP A 33 13.72 -20.27 4.63
C ASP A 33 12.27 -20.00 4.18
N ARG A 34 12.11 -19.62 2.91
CA ARG A 34 10.82 -19.32 2.27
C ARG A 34 9.88 -20.52 2.19
N SER A 35 10.39 -21.75 2.31
CA SER A 35 9.54 -22.96 2.29
C SER A 35 8.62 -23.07 3.52
N LYS A 36 8.96 -22.35 4.61
CA LYS A 36 8.15 -22.26 5.82
C LYS A 36 6.92 -21.35 5.69
N VAL A 37 6.89 -20.49 4.68
CA VAL A 37 5.78 -19.56 4.45
C VAL A 37 4.64 -20.31 3.78
N ASN A 38 3.46 -20.24 4.39
CA ASN A 38 2.23 -20.74 3.80
C ASN A 38 1.89 -19.94 2.54
N GLN A 39 2.13 -20.54 1.38
CA GLN A 39 1.96 -19.89 0.08
C GLN A 39 0.51 -19.50 -0.21
N GLN A 40 -0.47 -20.22 0.33
CA GLN A 40 -1.88 -19.86 0.16
C GLN A 40 -2.23 -18.61 0.98
N GLU A 41 -1.78 -18.52 2.23
CA GLU A 41 -1.97 -17.32 3.05
C GLU A 41 -1.25 -16.11 2.45
N LEU A 42 0.00 -16.29 2.01
CA LEU A 42 0.77 -15.24 1.32
C LEU A 42 0.05 -14.75 0.07
N LYS A 43 -0.47 -15.66 -0.77
CA LYS A 43 -1.23 -15.29 -1.97
C LYS A 43 -2.45 -14.45 -1.65
N VAL A 44 -3.24 -14.84 -0.64
CA VAL A 44 -4.44 -14.08 -0.24
C VAL A 44 -4.06 -12.72 0.33
N LEU A 45 -2.99 -12.64 1.14
CA LEU A 45 -2.49 -11.36 1.66
C LEU A 45 -2.05 -10.44 0.52
N LYS A 46 -1.32 -10.97 -0.47
CA LYS A 46 -0.89 -10.19 -1.66
C LYS A 46 -2.08 -9.69 -2.45
N SER A 47 -3.09 -10.53 -2.70
CA SER A 47 -4.31 -10.08 -3.39
C SER A 47 -5.02 -8.98 -2.62
N TYR A 48 -5.12 -9.11 -1.29
CA TYR A 48 -5.69 -8.06 -0.44
C TYR A 48 -4.90 -6.75 -0.54
N PHE A 49 -3.56 -6.84 -0.48
CA PHE A 49 -2.69 -5.69 -0.58
C PHE A 49 -2.74 -5.01 -1.95
N ILE A 50 -2.78 -5.77 -3.05
CA ILE A 50 -2.96 -5.23 -4.42
C ILE A 50 -4.28 -4.47 -4.55
N SER A 51 -5.36 -4.98 -3.95
CA SER A 51 -6.63 -4.24 -3.92
C SER A 51 -6.50 -2.94 -3.14
N LEU A 52 -5.77 -2.93 -2.02
CA LEU A 52 -5.48 -1.70 -1.28
C LEU A 52 -4.64 -0.71 -2.12
N CYS A 53 -3.64 -1.19 -2.86
CA CYS A 53 -2.81 -0.38 -3.77
C CYS A 53 -3.65 0.23 -4.90
N THR A 54 -4.58 -0.54 -5.44
CA THR A 54 -5.52 -0.08 -6.47
C THR A 54 -6.39 1.04 -5.92
N ASP A 55 -6.92 0.88 -4.71
CA ASP A 55 -7.74 1.89 -4.06
C ASP A 55 -6.92 3.16 -3.75
N LEU A 56 -5.68 3.03 -3.28
CA LEU A 56 -4.81 4.20 -3.05
C LEU A 56 -4.53 4.94 -4.37
N THR A 57 -4.27 4.21 -5.45
CA THR A 57 -4.05 4.78 -6.78
C THR A 57 -5.27 5.58 -7.24
N LEU A 58 -6.46 4.99 -7.15
CA LEU A 58 -7.72 5.66 -7.50
C LEU A 58 -7.97 6.89 -6.63
N TYR A 59 -7.71 6.80 -5.32
CA TYR A 59 -7.86 7.91 -4.39
C TYR A 59 -6.94 9.08 -4.77
N SER A 60 -5.68 8.79 -5.05
CA SER A 60 -4.69 9.79 -5.48
C SER A 60 -5.15 10.48 -6.76
N GLU A 61 -5.44 9.71 -7.80
CA GLU A 61 -5.81 10.26 -9.11
C GLU A 61 -7.11 11.08 -9.08
N PHE A 62 -8.08 10.74 -8.23
CA PHE A 62 -9.32 11.51 -8.11
C PHE A 62 -9.22 12.72 -7.17
N PHE A 63 -8.54 12.57 -6.02
CA PHE A 63 -8.72 13.48 -4.89
C PHE A 63 -7.46 14.20 -4.44
N THR A 64 -6.30 13.94 -5.04
CA THR A 64 -5.05 14.68 -4.77
C THR A 64 -4.56 15.45 -6.00
N VAL A 65 -4.89 15.00 -7.22
CA VAL A 65 -4.60 15.73 -8.46
C VAL A 65 -5.53 16.92 -8.61
N GLN A 66 -4.97 18.13 -8.63
CA GLN A 66 -5.74 19.39 -8.66
C GLN A 66 -6.76 19.45 -9.80
N GLU A 67 -6.35 19.07 -11.01
CA GLU A 67 -7.22 19.06 -12.20
C GLU A 67 -8.46 18.17 -12.00
N SER A 68 -8.27 16.96 -11.43
CA SER A 68 -9.37 16.07 -11.08
C SER A 68 -10.28 16.69 -10.03
N VAL A 69 -9.68 17.24 -8.96
CA VAL A 69 -10.41 17.85 -7.84
C VAL A 69 -11.30 19.00 -8.32
N ASP A 70 -10.80 19.85 -9.22
CA ASP A 70 -11.55 20.98 -9.78
C ASP A 70 -12.79 20.50 -10.54
N VAL A 71 -12.64 19.51 -11.42
CA VAL A 71 -13.75 18.92 -12.19
C VAL A 71 -14.79 18.28 -11.27
N LEU A 72 -14.36 17.52 -10.26
CA LEU A 72 -15.27 16.86 -9.32
C LEU A 72 -16.05 17.89 -8.49
N ASN A 73 -15.38 18.97 -8.06
CA ASN A 73 -16.01 20.05 -7.30
C ASN A 73 -17.02 20.85 -8.13
N GLU A 74 -16.68 21.17 -9.38
CA GLU A 74 -17.58 21.84 -10.33
C GLU A 74 -18.81 20.98 -10.64
N PHE A 75 -18.60 19.66 -10.85
CA PHE A 75 -19.69 18.75 -11.15
C PHE A 75 -20.66 18.57 -9.99
N ASN A 76 -20.15 18.20 -8.80
CA ASN A 76 -20.95 18.09 -7.57
C ASN A 76 -20.08 17.94 -6.31
N SER A 77 -19.64 19.06 -5.73
CA SER A 77 -18.82 19.08 -4.52
C SER A 77 -19.44 18.35 -3.31
N LEU A 78 -20.77 18.41 -3.12
CA LEU A 78 -21.43 17.73 -2.01
C LEU A 78 -21.32 16.20 -2.11
N VAL A 79 -21.54 15.64 -3.29
CA VAL A 79 -21.44 14.19 -3.50
C VAL A 79 -19.99 13.73 -3.42
N PHE A 80 -19.08 14.41 -4.13
CA PHE A 80 -17.68 13.97 -4.19
C PHE A 80 -16.92 14.16 -2.87
N SER A 81 -17.24 15.18 -2.06
CA SER A 81 -16.67 15.30 -0.71
C SER A 81 -17.09 14.14 0.21
N ARG A 82 -18.31 13.61 0.05
CA ARG A 82 -18.77 12.41 0.79
C ARG A 82 -18.08 11.15 0.31
N ILE A 83 -17.90 11.00 -1.01
CA ILE A 83 -17.17 9.87 -1.60
C ILE A 83 -15.71 9.90 -1.14
N GLN A 84 -15.01 11.03 -1.26
CA GLN A 84 -13.62 11.20 -0.83
C GLN A 84 -13.43 10.76 0.62
N ARG A 85 -14.31 11.23 1.51
CA ARG A 85 -14.27 10.83 2.92
C ARG A 85 -14.47 9.33 3.08
N ALA A 86 -15.53 8.76 2.51
CA ALA A 86 -15.81 7.32 2.62
C ALA A 86 -14.64 6.47 2.09
N TYR A 87 -14.00 6.92 1.02
CA TYR A 87 -12.85 6.26 0.42
C TYR A 87 -11.63 6.26 1.36
N LEU A 88 -11.31 7.41 1.95
CA LEU A 88 -10.23 7.53 2.93
C LEU A 88 -10.50 6.65 4.17
N GLU A 89 -11.74 6.63 4.65
CA GLU A 89 -12.16 5.79 5.77
C GLU A 89 -11.96 4.30 5.44
N LYS A 90 -12.31 3.88 4.22
CA LYS A 90 -12.09 2.51 3.72
C LYS A 90 -10.60 2.16 3.61
N LEU A 91 -9.76 3.07 3.11
CA LEU A 91 -8.30 2.87 3.04
C LEU A 91 -7.72 2.64 4.43
N CYS A 92 -8.05 3.51 5.38
CA CYS A 92 -7.59 3.40 6.76
C CYS A 92 -8.05 2.11 7.44
N LEU A 93 -9.30 1.70 7.23
CA LEU A 93 -9.81 0.43 7.73
C LEU A 93 -9.05 -0.75 7.17
N SER A 94 -8.84 -0.76 5.85
CA SER A 94 -8.18 -1.86 5.16
C SER A 94 -6.72 -1.98 5.58
N LEU A 95 -6.03 -0.84 5.68
CA LEU A 95 -4.67 -0.75 6.19
C LEU A 95 -4.60 -1.29 7.62
N ALA A 96 -5.50 -0.87 8.50
CA ALA A 96 -5.51 -1.31 9.89
C ALA A 96 -5.67 -2.83 10.06
N CYS A 97 -6.37 -3.51 9.14
CA CYS A 97 -6.50 -4.97 9.15
C CYS A 97 -5.16 -5.68 8.88
N LEU A 98 -4.24 -5.09 8.11
CA LEU A 98 -2.89 -5.64 7.90
C LEU A 98 -2.04 -5.63 9.17
N PHE A 99 -2.36 -4.73 10.11
CA PHE A 99 -1.69 -4.56 11.40
C PHE A 99 -2.39 -5.25 12.57
N ASP A 100 -3.52 -5.93 12.33
CA ASP A 100 -4.19 -6.65 13.40
C ASP A 100 -3.31 -7.82 13.90
N PRO A 101 -3.41 -8.18 15.18
CA PRO A 101 -2.65 -9.32 15.71
C PRO A 101 -3.01 -10.58 14.92
N ALA A 102 -2.03 -11.46 14.71
CA ALA A 102 -2.22 -12.70 13.94
C ALA A 102 -3.36 -13.58 14.49
N GLU A 103 -3.69 -13.44 15.79
CA GLU A 103 -4.80 -14.11 16.43
C GLU A 103 -5.51 -13.16 17.40
N THR A 104 -6.85 -13.19 17.38
CA THR A 104 -7.70 -12.51 18.36
C THR A 104 -8.64 -13.54 18.96
N ARG A 105 -8.46 -13.85 20.25
CA ARG A 105 -9.20 -14.92 20.94
C ARG A 105 -9.03 -16.27 20.23
N LYS A 106 -10.10 -16.78 19.59
CA LYS A 106 -10.09 -18.06 18.84
C LYS A 106 -9.95 -17.88 17.33
N ASN A 107 -9.96 -16.63 16.84
CA ASN A 107 -9.94 -16.33 15.42
C ASN A 107 -8.52 -16.04 14.97
N LYS A 108 -8.15 -16.61 13.82
CA LYS A 108 -6.90 -16.32 13.13
C LYS A 108 -7.15 -15.20 12.13
N ASN A 109 -6.35 -14.15 12.18
CA ASN A 109 -6.44 -13.03 11.26
C ASN A 109 -5.35 -13.19 10.20
N LEU A 110 -5.69 -12.94 8.95
CA LEU A 110 -4.70 -12.81 7.89
C LEU A 110 -4.10 -11.40 7.95
N SER A 111 -2.99 -11.25 8.69
CA SER A 111 -2.28 -9.99 8.87
C SER A 111 -0.79 -10.14 8.51
N LEU A 112 -0.07 -9.01 8.40
CA LEU A 112 1.37 -9.02 8.13
C LEU A 112 2.14 -9.78 9.21
N SER A 113 1.81 -9.54 10.48
CA SER A 113 2.41 -10.24 11.61
C SER A 113 2.28 -11.77 11.50
N ARG A 114 1.18 -12.27 10.92
CA ARG A 114 0.98 -13.71 10.73
C ARG A 114 1.97 -14.30 9.73
N ILE A 115 2.22 -13.62 8.62
CA ILE A 115 3.15 -14.10 7.59
C ILE A 115 4.59 -13.94 8.06
N ILE A 116 4.93 -12.82 8.67
CA ILE A 116 6.29 -12.52 9.15
C ILE A 116 6.74 -13.53 10.20
N LYS A 117 5.86 -13.92 11.13
CA LYS A 117 6.14 -14.99 12.10
C LYS A 117 6.50 -16.34 11.48
N GLN A 118 5.98 -16.66 10.29
CA GLN A 118 6.33 -17.90 9.58
C GLN A 118 7.74 -17.87 9.01
N CYS A 119 8.28 -16.67 8.74
CA CYS A 119 9.61 -16.49 8.20
C CYS A 119 10.70 -16.80 9.23
N ASN A 120 10.40 -16.64 10.54
CA ASN A 120 11.34 -16.82 11.65
C ASN A 120 12.67 -16.08 11.40
N CYS A 121 12.56 -14.80 11.03
CA CYS A 121 13.64 -13.96 10.56
C CYS A 121 13.66 -12.65 11.36
N PRO A 122 14.65 -12.45 12.25
CA PRO A 122 14.73 -11.26 13.10
C PRO A 122 14.79 -9.93 12.34
N GLU A 123 15.34 -9.93 11.12
CA GLU A 123 15.41 -8.74 10.27
C GLU A 123 14.01 -8.30 9.78
N LEU A 124 13.16 -9.27 9.39
CA LEU A 124 11.76 -8.97 9.05
C LEU A 124 10.95 -8.55 10.28
N ASP A 125 11.22 -9.15 11.44
CA ASP A 125 10.58 -8.74 12.69
C ASP A 125 10.95 -7.29 13.06
N ALA A 126 12.22 -6.89 12.89
CA ALA A 126 12.67 -5.52 13.12
C ALA A 126 12.00 -4.53 12.14
N LYS A 127 12.01 -4.83 10.84
CA LYS A 127 11.37 -4.01 9.80
C LYS A 127 9.87 -3.85 10.06
N PHE A 128 9.19 -4.91 10.48
CA PHE A 128 7.77 -4.84 10.86
C PHE A 128 7.53 -4.01 12.11
N ASN A 129 8.42 -4.05 13.10
CA ASN A 129 8.27 -3.25 14.31
C ASN A 129 8.39 -1.75 14.00
N GLU A 130 9.37 -1.35 13.19
CA GLU A 130 9.53 0.04 12.72
C GLU A 130 8.28 0.51 11.96
N LEU A 131 7.80 -0.31 11.02
CA LEU A 131 6.56 -0.03 10.29
C LEU A 131 5.34 0.09 11.22
N ASN A 132 5.24 -0.77 12.24
CA ASN A 132 4.14 -0.74 13.19
C ASN A 132 4.21 0.50 14.12
N GLU A 133 5.42 0.98 14.47
CA GLU A 133 5.59 2.24 15.19
C GLU A 133 5.11 3.44 14.35
N LEU A 134 5.48 3.49 13.07
CA LEU A 134 4.98 4.49 12.12
C LEU A 134 3.45 4.43 11.99
N TYR A 135 2.88 3.23 11.81
CA TYR A 135 1.43 3.05 11.78
C TYR A 135 0.76 3.56 13.07
N ILE A 136 1.34 3.31 14.25
CA ILE A 136 0.80 3.81 15.51
C ILE A 136 0.85 5.34 15.58
N SER A 137 1.92 5.98 15.08
CA SER A 137 2.07 7.43 15.13
C SER A 137 1.05 8.18 14.29
N THR A 138 0.52 7.59 13.21
CA THR A 138 -0.57 8.17 12.39
C THR A 138 -1.87 8.42 13.17
N GLY A 139 -2.09 7.65 14.24
CA GLY A 139 -3.34 7.64 14.98
C GLY A 139 -4.48 6.84 14.32
N ILE A 140 -4.27 6.21 13.14
CA ILE A 140 -5.28 5.39 12.43
C ILE A 140 -5.87 4.31 13.34
N LYS A 141 -5.02 3.63 14.12
CA LYS A 141 -5.45 2.61 15.09
C LYS A 141 -6.47 3.15 16.09
N ASN A 142 -6.20 4.31 16.68
CA ASN A 142 -7.07 4.96 17.67
C ASN A 142 -8.36 5.46 17.02
N TRP A 143 -8.24 5.98 15.81
CA TRP A 143 -9.38 6.45 15.03
C TRP A 143 -10.35 5.33 14.70
N ARG A 144 -9.86 4.21 14.16
CA ARG A 144 -10.67 3.00 13.90
C ARG A 144 -11.42 2.57 15.15
N GLN A 145 -10.73 2.45 16.28
CA GLN A 145 -11.32 1.97 17.52
C GLN A 145 -12.42 2.90 18.05
N LYS A 146 -12.21 4.22 18.01
CA LYS A 146 -13.11 5.16 18.70
C LYS A 146 -14.22 5.71 17.82
N LEU A 147 -13.90 6.04 16.57
CA LEU A 147 -14.87 6.65 15.65
C LEU A 147 -15.66 5.57 14.90
N LEU A 148 -14.99 4.64 14.24
CA LEU A 148 -15.68 3.70 13.36
C LEU A 148 -16.35 2.53 14.09
N ALA A 149 -15.70 1.99 15.14
CA ALA A 149 -16.24 0.80 15.82
C ALA A 149 -17.23 1.13 16.95
N HIS A 150 -17.12 2.32 17.57
CA HIS A 150 -17.81 2.60 18.83
C HIS A 150 -18.60 3.91 18.85
N ASN A 151 -18.51 4.76 17.81
CA ASN A 151 -19.17 6.07 17.78
C ASN A 151 -19.03 6.80 19.14
N ASP A 152 -17.81 6.81 19.68
CA ASP A 152 -17.57 7.25 21.06
C ASP A 152 -18.13 8.66 21.26
N LEU A 153 -19.14 8.78 22.12
CA LEU A 153 -19.93 10.00 22.29
C LEU A 153 -19.04 11.20 22.63
N ARG A 154 -18.02 11.00 23.47
CA ARG A 154 -17.09 12.07 23.88
C ARG A 154 -16.21 12.54 22.72
N THR A 155 -15.82 11.62 21.85
CA THR A 155 -15.11 11.91 20.61
C THR A 155 -16.02 12.67 19.62
N LEU A 156 -17.26 12.21 19.42
CA LEU A 156 -18.23 12.86 18.51
C LEU A 156 -18.64 14.25 18.98
N MET A 157 -18.76 14.45 20.29
CA MET A 157 -19.04 15.76 20.90
C MET A 157 -17.81 16.69 20.94
N GLY A 158 -16.64 16.26 20.45
CA GLY A 158 -15.42 17.08 20.41
C GLY A 158 -14.75 17.32 21.78
N THR A 159 -15.26 16.72 22.85
CA THR A 159 -14.72 16.86 24.22
C THR A 159 -13.43 16.07 24.44
N LYS A 160 -13.15 15.09 23.58
CA LYS A 160 -11.87 14.39 23.51
C LYS A 160 -11.43 14.30 22.04
N PRO A 161 -10.72 15.32 21.51
CA PRO A 161 -10.33 15.32 20.12
C PRO A 161 -9.40 14.13 19.83
N LEU A 162 -9.70 13.39 18.76
CA LEU A 162 -8.75 12.42 18.23
C LEU A 162 -7.64 13.19 17.54
N LYS A 163 -6.40 12.91 17.94
CA LYS A 163 -5.23 13.31 17.16
C LYS A 163 -5.13 12.34 15.99
N LEU A 164 -5.95 12.57 14.97
CA LEU A 164 -5.68 12.05 13.64
C LEU A 164 -4.55 12.91 13.08
N LYS A 165 -3.43 12.29 12.75
CA LYS A 165 -2.29 12.98 12.17
C LYS A 165 -1.75 12.10 11.07
N PHE A 166 -2.50 12.05 9.97
CA PHE A 166 -1.98 11.49 8.75
C PHE A 166 -2.49 12.30 7.57
N GLU A 167 -1.60 12.55 6.63
CA GLU A 167 -1.90 13.05 5.30
C GLU A 167 -1.85 11.89 4.30
N TYR A 168 -2.12 12.16 3.03
CA TYR A 168 -2.03 11.15 1.97
C TYR A 168 -0.63 10.51 1.96
N ASP A 169 0.42 11.33 2.05
CA ASP A 169 1.83 10.91 2.03
C ASP A 169 2.17 9.92 3.17
N ASP A 170 1.53 10.04 4.33
CA ASP A 170 1.73 9.09 5.43
C ASP A 170 1.17 7.70 5.12
N ILE A 171 0.03 7.63 4.42
CA ILE A 171 -0.54 6.36 3.95
C ILE A 171 0.34 5.77 2.86
N GLU A 172 0.77 6.59 1.90
CA GLU A 172 1.63 6.18 0.80
C GLU A 172 2.93 5.57 1.32
N ASN A 173 3.64 6.26 2.23
CA ASN A 173 4.86 5.77 2.88
C ASN A 173 4.65 4.43 3.62
N ILE A 174 3.56 4.30 4.39
CA ILE A 174 3.25 3.01 5.04
C ILE A 174 3.05 1.90 4.00
N MET A 175 2.36 2.21 2.89
CA MET A 175 2.13 1.23 1.83
C MET A 175 3.42 0.83 1.13
N GLU A 176 4.33 1.75 0.85
CA GLU A 176 5.65 1.45 0.29
C GLU A 176 6.43 0.49 1.20
N LEU A 177 6.48 0.76 2.51
CA LEU A 177 7.15 -0.11 3.47
C LEU A 177 6.50 -1.51 3.58
N ILE A 178 5.17 -1.60 3.45
CA ILE A 178 4.49 -2.89 3.37
C ILE A 178 4.90 -3.62 2.09
N GLN A 179 4.95 -2.92 0.96
CA GLN A 179 5.34 -3.48 -0.33
C GLN A 179 6.76 -4.03 -0.28
N GLU A 180 7.70 -3.32 0.34
CA GLU A 180 9.05 -3.83 0.54
C GLU A 180 9.08 -5.12 1.38
N ILE A 181 8.32 -5.19 2.48
CA ILE A 181 8.21 -6.42 3.27
C ILE A 181 7.63 -7.58 2.44
N VAL A 182 6.60 -7.29 1.63
CA VAL A 182 5.98 -8.30 0.76
C VAL A 182 6.96 -8.80 -0.30
N ASP A 183 7.82 -7.92 -0.82
CA ASP A 183 8.86 -8.25 -1.80
C ASP A 183 9.99 -9.05 -1.16
N ASP A 184 10.47 -8.65 0.02
CA ASP A 184 11.47 -9.39 0.80
C ASP A 184 11.00 -10.84 1.06
N ILE A 185 9.70 -11.01 1.38
CA ILE A 185 9.09 -12.32 1.61
C ILE A 185 8.95 -13.11 0.30
N SER A 186 8.43 -12.46 -0.76
CA SER A 186 8.08 -13.11 -2.02
C SER A 186 9.31 -13.46 -2.85
N TYR A 187 10.08 -12.44 -3.24
CA TYR A 187 11.21 -12.55 -4.12
C TYR A 187 12.13 -11.32 -3.91
N PRO A 188 13.19 -11.43 -3.10
CA PRO A 188 13.99 -10.29 -2.65
C PRO A 188 14.84 -9.65 -3.76
N THR A 189 14.72 -10.15 -4.99
CA THR A 189 15.37 -9.60 -6.18
C THR A 189 14.42 -8.75 -7.02
N VAL A 190 13.16 -8.65 -6.62
CA VAL A 190 12.13 -7.85 -7.29
C VAL A 190 11.71 -6.75 -6.32
N SER A 191 11.67 -5.53 -6.83
CA SER A 191 10.98 -4.41 -6.18
C SER A 191 9.76 -4.09 -7.01
N THR A 192 8.60 -4.04 -6.38
CA THR A 192 7.34 -3.68 -7.01
C THR A 192 6.83 -2.35 -6.45
N ASP A 193 6.12 -1.61 -7.30
CA ASP A 193 5.54 -0.32 -6.96
C ASP A 193 4.12 -0.50 -6.39
N ILE A 194 3.73 0.40 -5.49
CA ILE A 194 2.36 0.49 -4.97
C ILE A 194 1.40 1.13 -5.97
N LYS A 195 1.90 1.85 -6.98
CA LYS A 195 1.05 2.41 -8.04
C LYS A 195 0.59 1.33 -9.01
N VAL A 196 -0.73 1.22 -9.17
CA VAL A 196 -1.34 0.21 -10.04
C VAL A 196 -1.65 0.81 -11.40
N VAL A 197 -1.24 0.12 -12.47
CA VAL A 197 -1.66 0.47 -13.83
C VAL A 197 -3.11 0.05 -14.02
N LEU A 198 -3.99 1.03 -14.19
CA LEU A 198 -5.43 0.81 -14.38
C LEU A 198 -5.75 0.40 -15.83
N PRO A 199 -6.85 -0.33 -16.08
CA PRO A 199 -7.25 -0.69 -17.43
C PRO A 199 -7.53 0.55 -18.27
N ARG A 200 -7.02 0.54 -19.50
CA ARG A 200 -7.28 1.60 -20.49
C ARG A 200 -8.79 1.85 -20.63
N ASP A 201 -9.17 3.11 -20.72
CA ASP A 201 -10.56 3.60 -20.85
C ASP A 201 -11.46 3.37 -19.61
N GLN A 202 -10.91 2.81 -18.52
CA GLN A 202 -11.55 2.61 -17.22
C GLN A 202 -10.77 3.27 -16.07
N ASP A 203 -9.76 4.08 -16.40
CA ASP A 203 -8.96 4.84 -15.45
C ASP A 203 -9.65 6.15 -15.02
N CYS A 204 -9.06 6.80 -14.00
CA CYS A 204 -9.57 8.06 -13.46
C CYS A 204 -9.55 9.17 -14.50
N GLY A 205 -8.51 9.25 -15.32
CA GLY A 205 -8.40 10.28 -16.37
C GLY A 205 -9.56 10.23 -17.35
N THR A 206 -9.93 9.02 -17.79
CA THR A 206 -11.08 8.80 -18.68
C THR A 206 -12.40 9.18 -18.00
N PHE A 207 -12.55 8.89 -16.71
CA PHE A 207 -13.73 9.30 -15.95
C PHE A 207 -13.84 10.83 -15.82
N ILE A 208 -12.75 11.49 -15.45
CA ILE A 208 -12.67 12.96 -15.32
C ILE A 208 -12.95 13.63 -16.67
N TYR A 209 -12.36 13.15 -17.75
CA TYR A 209 -12.62 13.65 -19.10
C TYR A 209 -14.10 13.56 -19.48
N LYS A 210 -14.76 12.42 -19.20
CA LYS A 210 -16.20 12.26 -19.44
C LYS A 210 -17.03 13.29 -18.65
N LEU A 211 -16.67 13.57 -17.40
CA LEU A 211 -17.36 14.59 -16.60
C LEU A 211 -17.15 16.00 -17.17
N GLN A 212 -15.93 16.35 -17.57
CA GLN A 212 -15.62 17.62 -18.22
C GLN A 212 -16.45 17.83 -19.49
N CYS A 213 -16.57 16.81 -20.35
CA CYS A 213 -17.42 16.90 -21.54
C CYS A 213 -18.89 17.19 -21.19
N VAL A 214 -19.40 16.61 -20.10
CA VAL A 214 -20.78 16.86 -19.65
C VAL A 214 -20.96 18.28 -19.12
N LEU A 215 -19.96 18.82 -18.43
CA LEU A 215 -19.96 20.21 -17.95
C LEU A 215 -19.94 21.20 -19.11
N ASN A 216 -19.03 21.00 -20.07
CA ASN A 216 -18.87 21.87 -21.23
C ASN A 216 -20.11 21.89 -22.15
N ASN A 217 -20.87 20.79 -22.20
CA ASN A 217 -22.12 20.73 -22.98
C ASN A 217 -23.33 21.39 -22.28
N LYS A 218 -23.17 21.83 -21.01
CA LYS A 218 -24.21 22.53 -20.24
C LYS A 218 -23.94 24.04 -20.09
N ALA A 219 -22.75 24.51 -20.46
CA ALA A 219 -22.38 25.92 -20.53
C ALA A 219 -22.84 26.54 -21.86
#